data_AF-A0A7S2WZ56-F1
#
_entry.id   AF-A0A7S2WZ56-F1
#
_cell.length_a   1.000
_cell.length_b   1.000
_cell.length_c   1.000
_cell.angle_alpha   90.00
_cell.angle_beta   90.00
_cell.angle_gamma   90.00
#
_symmetry.space_group_name_H-M   'P 1'
#
loop_
_entity.id
_entity.type
_entity.pdbx_description
1 polymer ?
#
loop_
_entity_poly.entity_id
_entity_poly.type
_entity_poly.pdbx_seq_one_letter_code
_entity_poly.pdbx_strand_id
1 'polypeptide(L)'
;NIFCLSEEFKNIVVREEDKLELAKLLERVPIPVKENIEDPTAKVNVLLQAFISRLPLDGYVLSADTSFVVQNAGRLMRCIFEIILRHGWAQATYKALNMCKMISRRMWLNQTPLRQFEGIPADTLRRLEQKDIPWERYYDLT
;
A
#
# COMPACT_ATOMS: atom_id res chain seq x y z
N ASN A 1 -3.82 12.80 1.38
CA ASN A 1 -4.00 12.21 0.05
C ASN A 1 -3.22 12.89 -1.07
N ILE A 2 -1.95 13.30 -0.84
CA ILE A 2 -1.17 13.96 -1.91
C ILE A 2 -0.86 13.00 -3.07
N PHE A 3 -0.57 11.72 -2.77
CA PHE A 3 -0.29 10.71 -3.78
C PHE A 3 -1.43 10.53 -4.80
N CYS A 4 -2.66 10.40 -4.32
CA CYS A 4 -3.83 10.11 -5.17
C CYS A 4 -4.23 11.26 -6.08
N LEU A 5 -3.74 12.48 -5.80
CA LEU A 5 -3.96 13.69 -6.58
C LEU A 5 -2.94 13.88 -7.70
N SER A 6 -2.03 12.91 -7.93
CA SER A 6 -1.02 13.01 -8.98
C SER A 6 -1.68 13.07 -10.37
N GLU A 7 -1.13 13.92 -11.24
CA GLU A 7 -1.65 14.17 -12.60
C GLU A 7 -1.76 12.88 -13.44
N GLU A 8 -0.90 11.89 -13.19
CA GLU A 8 -0.94 10.61 -13.89
C GLU A 8 -2.20 9.80 -13.62
N PHE A 9 -2.93 10.11 -12.55
CA PHE A 9 -4.18 9.44 -12.19
C PHE A 9 -5.43 10.19 -12.65
N LYS A 10 -5.29 11.33 -13.33
CA LYS A 10 -6.43 12.19 -13.71
C LYS A 10 -7.51 11.51 -14.57
N ASN A 11 -7.12 10.48 -15.33
CA ASN A 11 -8.02 9.75 -16.23
C ASN A 11 -8.64 8.51 -15.56
N ILE A 12 -8.27 8.21 -14.31
CA ILE A 12 -8.91 7.16 -13.53
C ILE A 12 -10.28 7.69 -13.12
N VAL A 13 -11.30 6.86 -13.32
CA VAL A 13 -12.69 7.17 -12.94
C VAL A 13 -13.27 6.01 -12.15
N VAL A 14 -14.26 6.29 -11.31
CA VAL A 14 -15.05 5.25 -10.64
C VAL A 14 -16.18 4.85 -11.56
N ARG A 15 -16.19 3.59 -12.01
CA ARG A 15 -17.26 3.04 -12.84
C ARG A 15 -18.32 2.39 -11.95
N GLU A 16 -19.55 2.26 -12.42
CA GLU A 16 -20.65 1.66 -11.63
C GLU A 16 -20.34 0.20 -11.25
N GLU A 17 -19.74 -0.56 -12.18
CA GLU A 17 -19.32 -1.94 -11.96
C GLU A 17 -18.20 -2.08 -10.92
N ASP A 18 -17.42 -1.01 -10.66
CA ASP A 18 -16.33 -1.02 -9.69
C ASP A 18 -16.84 -0.83 -8.25
N LYS A 19 -17.99 -0.17 -8.06
CA LYS A 19 -18.45 0.34 -6.76
C LYS A 19 -18.59 -0.76 -5.71
N LEU A 20 -19.18 -1.90 -6.08
CA LEU A 20 -19.40 -3.01 -5.16
C LEU A 20 -18.08 -3.59 -4.65
N GLU A 21 -17.10 -3.76 -5.54
CA GLU A 21 -15.80 -4.32 -5.18
C GLU A 21 -14.95 -3.33 -4.40
N LEU A 22 -14.98 -2.04 -4.79
CA LEU A 22 -14.32 -0.98 -4.03
C LEU A 22 -14.86 -0.87 -2.60
N ALA A 23 -16.17 -1.06 -2.40
CA ALA A 23 -16.77 -1.02 -1.06
C ALA A 23 -16.23 -2.15 -0.17
N LYS A 24 -16.15 -3.38 -0.70
CA LYS A 24 -15.56 -4.52 0.02
C LYS A 24 -14.07 -4.30 0.35
N LEU A 25 -13.31 -3.70 -0.57
CA LEU A 25 -11.90 -3.41 -0.34
C LEU A 25 -11.73 -2.33 0.74
N LEU A 26 -12.61 -1.32 0.76
CA LEU A 26 -12.57 -0.22 1.72
C LEU A 26 -12.70 -0.69 3.17
N GLU A 27 -13.43 -1.77 3.42
CA GLU A 27 -13.54 -2.41 4.76
C GLU A 27 -12.27 -3.17 5.19
N ARG A 28 -11.37 -3.48 4.24
CA ARG A 28 -10.21 -4.36 4.46
C ARG A 28 -8.87 -3.62 4.40
N VAL A 29 -8.85 -2.40 3.89
CA VAL A 29 -7.63 -1.59 3.81
C VAL A 29 -7.26 -1.01 5.18
N PRO A 30 -5.98 -0.99 5.56
CA PRO A 30 -5.58 -0.65 6.93
C PRO A 30 -5.57 0.85 7.21
N ILE A 31 -5.40 1.71 6.20
CA ILE A 31 -5.39 3.16 6.37
C ILE A 31 -6.76 3.71 5.96
N PRO A 32 -7.49 4.39 6.87
CA PRO A 32 -8.79 4.96 6.55
C PRO A 32 -8.75 5.90 5.33
N VAL A 33 -9.64 5.63 4.38
CA VAL A 33 -9.89 6.49 3.22
C VAL A 33 -10.99 7.48 3.61
N LYS A 34 -10.70 8.79 3.50
CA LYS A 34 -11.61 9.85 3.94
C LYS A 34 -12.50 10.37 2.81
N GLU A 35 -12.05 10.12 1.59
CA GLU A 35 -12.73 10.47 0.35
C GLU A 35 -14.02 9.65 0.20
N ASN A 36 -15.00 10.22 -0.53
CA ASN A 36 -16.19 9.47 -0.94
C ASN A 36 -15.77 8.35 -1.91
N ILE A 37 -16.39 7.17 -1.84
CA ILE A 37 -16.11 6.04 -2.73
C ILE A 37 -16.31 6.37 -4.22
N GLU A 38 -17.14 7.36 -4.52
CA GLU A 38 -17.36 7.84 -5.89
C GLU A 38 -16.25 8.78 -6.39
N ASP A 39 -15.35 9.21 -5.51
CA ASP A 39 -14.19 10.03 -5.85
C ASP A 39 -13.08 9.17 -6.48
N PRO A 40 -12.58 9.50 -7.68
CA PRO A 40 -11.43 8.83 -8.29
C PRO A 40 -10.21 8.71 -7.36
N THR A 41 -9.98 9.69 -6.50
CA THR A 41 -8.88 9.68 -5.54
C THR A 41 -9.06 8.61 -4.46
N ALA A 42 -10.31 8.30 -4.07
CA ALA A 42 -10.63 7.18 -3.18
C ALA A 42 -10.27 5.86 -3.85
N LYS A 43 -10.65 5.68 -5.12
CA LYS A 43 -10.30 4.49 -5.90
C LYS A 43 -8.80 4.27 -5.97
N VAL A 44 -8.00 5.30 -6.33
CA VAL A 44 -6.53 5.19 -6.36
C VAL A 44 -5.97 4.80 -4.99
N ASN A 45 -6.47 5.41 -3.92
CA ASN A 45 -6.06 5.11 -2.55
C ASN A 45 -6.32 3.64 -2.19
N VAL A 46 -7.57 3.19 -2.37
CA VAL A 46 -7.99 1.82 -2.07
C VAL A 46 -7.18 0.81 -2.89
N LEU A 47 -6.98 1.04 -4.19
CA LEU A 47 -6.23 0.13 -5.05
C LEU A 47 -4.75 0.01 -4.63
N LEU A 48 -4.10 1.12 -4.26
CA LEU A 48 -2.73 1.08 -3.75
C LEU A 48 -2.64 0.29 -2.44
N GLN A 49 -3.57 0.53 -1.52
CA GLN A 49 -3.60 -0.19 -0.25
C GLN A 49 -3.90 -1.67 -0.44
N ALA A 50 -4.85 -2.02 -1.32
CA ALA A 50 -5.17 -3.40 -1.68
C ALA A 50 -3.96 -4.12 -2.27
N PHE A 51 -3.19 -3.43 -3.12
CA PHE A 51 -1.94 -3.95 -3.66
C PHE A 51 -0.92 -4.29 -2.55
N ILE A 52 -0.64 -3.35 -1.64
CA ILE A 52 0.32 -3.55 -0.53
C ILE A 52 -0.16 -4.70 0.38
N SER A 53 -1.46 -4.75 0.68
CA SER A 53 -2.10 -5.80 1.48
C SER A 53 -2.20 -7.15 0.78
N ARG A 54 -1.86 -7.25 -0.51
CA ARG A 54 -2.04 -8.46 -1.34
C ARG A 54 -3.48 -8.98 -1.31
N LEU A 55 -4.47 -8.08 -1.27
CA LEU A 55 -5.87 -8.47 -1.34
C LEU A 55 -6.18 -9.02 -2.74
N PRO A 56 -6.99 -10.07 -2.84
CA PRO A 56 -7.53 -10.50 -4.13
C PRO A 56 -8.42 -9.39 -4.69
N LEU A 57 -8.37 -9.21 -6.01
CA LEU A 57 -9.21 -8.29 -6.76
C LEU A 57 -10.09 -9.12 -7.69
N ASP A 58 -11.40 -8.98 -7.55
CA ASP A 58 -12.34 -9.62 -8.46
C ASP A 58 -12.58 -8.71 -9.68
N GLY A 59 -12.35 -9.23 -10.89
CA GLY A 59 -12.63 -8.52 -12.14
C GLY A 59 -11.40 -7.96 -12.86
N TYR A 60 -11.42 -8.08 -14.19
CA TYR A 60 -10.31 -7.70 -15.07
C TYR A 60 -10.04 -6.18 -15.07
N VAL A 61 -11.08 -5.35 -15.01
CA VAL A 61 -10.98 -3.89 -15.14
C VAL A 61 -10.25 -3.27 -13.94
N LEU A 62 -10.64 -3.61 -12.71
CA LEU A 62 -9.96 -3.14 -11.50
C LEU A 62 -8.50 -3.62 -11.42
N SER A 63 -8.22 -4.80 -11.95
CA SER A 63 -6.85 -5.32 -12.04
C SER A 63 -5.95 -4.49 -12.97
N ALA A 64 -6.51 -4.00 -14.09
CA ALA A 64 -5.81 -3.09 -15.01
C ALA A 64 -5.54 -1.73 -14.35
N ASP A 65 -6.54 -1.14 -13.70
CA ASP A 65 -6.38 0.13 -12.98
C ASP A 65 -5.35 0.00 -11.84
N THR A 66 -5.37 -1.12 -11.09
CA THR A 66 -4.39 -1.41 -10.04
C THR A 66 -2.98 -1.48 -10.61
N SER A 67 -2.81 -2.21 -11.73
CA SER A 67 -1.51 -2.34 -12.40
C SER A 67 -0.98 -0.97 -12.82
N PHE A 68 -1.83 -0.12 -13.39
CA PHE A 68 -1.46 1.24 -13.76
C PHE A 68 -1.06 2.10 -12.55
N VAL A 69 -1.81 2.05 -11.44
CA VAL A 69 -1.47 2.75 -10.20
C VAL A 69 -0.11 2.29 -9.67
N VAL A 70 0.11 0.98 -9.59
CA VAL A 70 1.33 0.37 -9.02
C VAL A 70 2.57 0.67 -9.85
N GLN A 71 2.48 0.62 -11.19
CA GLN A 71 3.60 0.95 -12.08
C GLN A 71 4.10 2.39 -11.85
N ASN A 72 3.20 3.30 -11.52
CA ASN A 72 3.53 4.70 -11.25
C ASN A 72 3.84 4.98 -9.77
N ALA A 73 3.37 4.13 -8.84
CA ALA A 73 3.44 4.38 -7.41
C ALA A 73 4.87 4.54 -6.89
N GLY A 74 5.80 3.69 -7.35
CA GLY A 74 7.19 3.72 -6.90
C GLY A 74 7.89 5.05 -7.21
N ARG A 75 7.80 5.51 -8.47
CA ARG A 75 8.44 6.77 -8.90
C ARG A 75 7.79 7.99 -8.27
N LEU A 76 6.46 8.01 -8.16
CA LEU A 76 5.72 9.12 -7.57
C LEU A 76 6.00 9.26 -6.08
N MET A 77 5.94 8.15 -5.34
CA MET A 77 6.23 8.17 -3.90
C MET A 77 7.69 8.54 -3.63
N ARG A 78 8.63 8.10 -4.48
CA ARG A 78 10.03 8.53 -4.39
C ARG A 78 10.19 10.03 -4.62
N CYS A 79 9.51 10.60 -5.61
CA CYS A 79 9.52 12.05 -5.85
C CYS A 79 9.02 12.82 -4.62
N ILE A 80 7.88 12.42 -4.07
CA ILE A 80 7.32 13.01 -2.84
C ILE A 80 8.32 12.92 -1.68
N PHE A 81 8.96 11.77 -1.48
CA PHE A 81 10.00 11.58 -0.47
C PHE A 81 11.17 12.56 -0.65
N GLU A 82 11.72 12.69 -1.86
CA GLU A 82 12.87 13.57 -2.14
C GLU A 82 12.52 15.05 -1.90
N ILE A 83 11.30 15.48 -2.27
CA ILE A 83 10.82 16.85 -2.01
C ILE A 83 10.78 17.09 -0.50
N ILE A 84 10.13 16.21 0.26
CA ILE A 84 9.98 16.34 1.71
C ILE A 84 11.35 16.33 2.41
N LEU A 85 12.26 15.45 1.96
CA LEU A 85 13.62 15.35 2.48
C LEU A 85 14.39 16.66 2.31
N ARG A 86 14.32 17.29 1.13
CA ARG A 86 15.00 18.57 0.84
C ARG A 86 14.48 19.72 1.70
N HIS A 87 13.23 19.67 2.13
CA HIS A 87 12.65 20.66 3.05
C HIS A 87 13.01 20.41 4.52
N GLY A 88 13.70 19.31 4.84
CA GLY A 88 14.14 19.01 6.20
C GLY A 88 13.02 18.56 7.14
N TRP A 89 11.86 18.15 6.63
CA TRP A 89 10.74 17.71 7.46
C TRP A 89 10.93 16.26 7.90
N ALA A 90 11.68 16.05 8.98
CA ALA A 90 12.11 14.71 9.42
C ALA A 90 10.96 13.70 9.57
N GLN A 91 9.87 14.07 10.25
CA GLN A 91 8.74 13.14 10.48
C GLN A 91 8.02 12.77 9.17
N ALA A 92 7.82 13.75 8.29
CA ALA A 92 7.20 13.51 6.99
C ALA A 92 8.12 12.69 6.07
N THR A 93 9.42 12.95 6.13
CA THR A 93 10.47 12.21 5.41
C THR A 93 10.44 10.74 5.80
N TYR A 94 10.39 10.46 7.10
CA TYR A 94 10.31 9.10 7.62
C TYR A 94 9.07 8.36 7.12
N LYS A 95 7.89 9.01 7.17
CA LYS A 95 6.63 8.45 6.64
C LYS A 95 6.71 8.19 5.14
N ALA A 96 7.25 9.13 4.37
CA ALA A 96 7.37 9.01 2.92
C ALA A 96 8.34 7.89 2.51
N LEU A 97 9.48 7.76 3.21
CA LEU A 97 10.43 6.67 3.01
C LEU A 97 9.79 5.31 3.30
N ASN A 98 9.06 5.22 4.40
CA ASN A 98 8.35 4.00 4.74
C ASN A 98 7.29 3.65 3.71
N MET A 99 6.57 4.63 3.16
CA MET A 99 5.64 4.38 2.06
C MET A 99 6.35 3.84 0.82
N CYS A 100 7.52 4.38 0.46
CA CYS A 100 8.34 3.85 -0.64
C CYS A 100 8.71 2.37 -0.41
N LYS A 101 9.14 2.03 0.81
CA LYS A 101 9.48 0.65 1.18
C LYS A 101 8.26 -0.28 1.12
N MET A 102 7.11 0.16 1.64
CA MET A 102 5.88 -0.64 1.65
C MET A 102 5.38 -0.94 0.23
N ILE A 103 5.42 0.06 -0.67
CA ILE A 103 5.08 -0.11 -2.08
C ILE A 103 6.06 -1.08 -2.74
N SER A 104 7.37 -0.87 -2.58
CA SER A 104 8.40 -1.70 -3.23
C SER A 104 8.40 -3.16 -2.76
N ARG A 105 8.18 -3.40 -1.45
CA ARG A 105 8.17 -4.74 -0.87
C ARG A 105 6.78 -5.39 -0.86
N ARG A 106 5.74 -4.64 -1.24
CA ARG A 106 4.34 -5.09 -1.21
C ARG A 106 3.98 -5.73 0.14
N MET A 107 4.23 -4.97 1.20
CA MET A 107 3.97 -5.33 2.59
C MET A 107 3.90 -4.07 3.46
N TRP A 108 3.21 -4.15 4.59
CA TRP A 108 3.09 -3.08 5.58
C TRP A 108 4.22 -3.14 6.63
N LEU A 109 4.49 -2.02 7.31
CA LEU A 109 5.56 -1.92 8.32
C LEU A 109 5.34 -2.81 9.54
N ASN A 110 4.09 -3.09 9.90
CA ASN A 110 3.74 -3.92 11.05
C ASN A 110 3.80 -5.43 10.76
N GLN A 111 4.15 -5.80 9.52
CA GLN A 111 4.36 -7.19 9.13
C GLN A 111 5.81 -7.61 9.39
N THR A 112 6.04 -8.92 9.55
CA THR A 112 7.39 -9.42 9.83
C THR A 112 8.34 -9.11 8.67
N PRO A 113 9.56 -8.61 8.93
CA PRO A 113 10.59 -8.41 7.90
C PRO A 113 10.90 -9.67 7.10
N LEU A 114 10.62 -10.86 7.65
CA LEU A 114 10.78 -12.14 6.95
C LEU A 114 9.97 -12.24 5.66
N ARG A 115 8.90 -11.46 5.49
CA ARG A 115 8.12 -11.41 4.24
C ARG A 115 8.93 -10.95 3.01
N GLN A 116 10.11 -10.37 3.22
CA GLN A 116 11.00 -9.94 2.14
C GLN A 116 11.80 -11.09 1.52
N PHE A 117 11.85 -12.25 2.17
CA PHE A 117 12.59 -13.41 1.68
C PHE A 117 11.66 -14.39 0.97
N GLU A 118 12.11 -14.87 -0.19
CA GLU A 118 11.45 -15.94 -0.92
C GLU A 118 11.69 -17.29 -0.21
N GLY A 119 10.76 -18.23 -0.37
CA GLY A 119 10.89 -19.59 0.18
C GLY A 119 10.33 -19.79 1.59
N ILE A 120 9.91 -18.73 2.29
CA ILE A 120 9.24 -18.87 3.59
C ILE A 120 7.73 -19.10 3.38
N PRO A 121 7.14 -20.20 3.88
CA PRO A 121 5.72 -20.46 3.74
C PRO A 121 4.85 -19.35 4.36
N ALA A 122 3.79 -18.96 3.65
CA ALA A 122 2.87 -17.91 4.10
C ALA A 122 2.24 -18.23 5.47
N ASP A 123 1.99 -19.51 5.76
CA ASP A 123 1.45 -19.97 7.05
C ASP A 123 2.43 -19.72 8.20
N THR A 124 3.72 -19.93 7.96
CA THR A 124 4.76 -19.65 8.95
C THR A 124 4.83 -18.16 9.25
N LEU A 125 4.83 -17.32 8.21
CA LEU A 125 4.82 -15.87 8.35
C LEU A 125 3.60 -15.39 9.16
N ARG A 126 2.41 -15.90 8.86
CA ARG A 126 1.18 -15.59 9.61
C ARG A 126 1.26 -16.00 11.08
N ARG A 127 1.78 -17.19 11.36
CA ARG A 127 1.95 -17.68 12.75
C ARG A 127 2.97 -16.84 13.53
N LEU A 128 4.03 -16.36 12.88
CA LEU A 128 5.02 -15.48 13.52
C LEU A 128 4.43 -14.12 13.86
N GLU A 129 3.65 -13.54 12.94
CA GLU A 129 2.97 -12.25 13.16
C GLU A 129 1.91 -12.31 14.26
N GLN A 130 1.28 -13.47 14.48
CA GLN A 130 0.30 -13.66 15.56
C GLN A 130 0.92 -13.71 16.96
N LYS A 131 2.21 -14.03 17.08
CA LYS A 131 2.88 -14.18 18.38
C LYS A 131 3.28 -12.86 19.03
N ASP A 132 3.14 -11.74 18.32
CA ASP A 132 3.50 -10.38 18.77
C ASP A 132 4.88 -10.29 19.44
N ILE A 133 5.86 -11.00 18.88
CA ILE A 133 7.24 -10.97 19.35
C ILE A 133 7.97 -9.82 18.62
N PRO A 134 8.56 -8.85 19.34
CA PRO A 134 9.37 -7.81 18.73
C PRO A 134 10.48 -8.39 17.85
N TRP A 135 10.70 -7.81 16.67
CA TRP A 135 11.64 -8.34 15.68
C TRP A 135 13.07 -8.51 16.23
N GLU A 136 13.45 -7.63 17.15
CA GLU A 136 14.75 -7.53 17.77
C GLU A 136 15.06 -8.75 18.64
N ARG A 137 14.02 -9.40 19.19
CA ARG A 137 14.18 -10.62 20.01
C ARG A 137 14.62 -11.83 19.22
N TYR A 138 14.44 -11.84 17.90
CA TYR A 138 14.87 -12.97 17.07
C TYR A 138 16.40 -13.06 16.98
N TYR A 139 17.13 -11.97 17.22
CA TYR A 139 18.60 -11.99 17.29
C TYR A 139 19.14 -12.62 18.58
N ASP A 140 18.33 -12.67 19.64
CA ASP A 140 18.71 -13.25 20.94
C ASP A 140 18.63 -14.79 20.94
N LEU A 141 18.02 -15.42 19.92
CA LEU A 141 17.70 -16.86 19.87
C LEU A 141 18.89 -17.76 19.46
N THR A 142 20.10 -17.41 19.91
CA THR A 142 21.33 -18.18 19.62
C THR A 142 21.75 -19.08 20.78
#